data_AF-A0A957N6R4-F1
#
_entry.id   AF-A0A957N6R4-F1
#
_cell.length_a   1.000
_cell.length_b   1.000
_cell.length_c   1.000
_cell.angle_alpha   90.00
_cell.angle_beta   90.00
_cell.angle_gamma   90.00
#
_symmetry.space_group_name_H-M   'P 1'
#
loop_
_entity.id
_entity.type
_entity.pdbx_description
1 polymer ?
#
loop_
_entity_poly.entity_id
_entity_poly.type
_entity_poly.pdbx_seq_one_letter_code
_entity_poly.pdbx_strand_id
1 'polypeptide(L)'
;MPSTTTVSAESLADSFNARNTDLLEFVQGCSDDGWRKVTAAEGWPVGVTARHIAVAHYPVIEWVQMLVQGDPLPPVTMDTIDQINAQHAAAHQDCTQDEVVELLRANHAKVVAYLATLDDADLGRQGYLKLFETDISAAQLFSAVLIDSAAKHFSSMKETVQQGVFEGDTAMLPENKAILRRFFEEIFNQQKISVADEIVAENYVNHNAAPGELPGREGLKQLVAYLHAGNEGITFTIEDQVAEGEKVVTRLTLTGTHTGEFAGIPATGESFSFEAMNIHRVVDGRVHEAWIQWDALGWMQQIGAIPSQA
;
A
#
# COMPACT_ATOMS: atom_id res chain seq x y z
N MET A 1 -19.45 -26.01 16.73
CA MET A 1 -19.74 -25.99 15.28
C MET A 1 -19.16 -24.69 14.75
N PRO A 2 -18.20 -24.69 13.83
CA PRO A 2 -17.83 -23.44 13.17
C PRO A 2 -19.03 -23.02 12.32
N SER A 3 -19.56 -21.83 12.55
CA SER A 3 -20.58 -21.24 11.69
C SER A 3 -19.98 -21.07 10.30
N THR A 4 -20.36 -21.95 9.37
CA THR A 4 -20.16 -21.71 7.93
C THR A 4 -21.11 -20.59 7.57
N THR A 5 -20.61 -19.36 7.55
CA THR A 5 -21.35 -18.22 7.01
C THR A 5 -21.69 -18.56 5.56
N THR A 6 -22.96 -18.83 5.29
CA THR A 6 -23.46 -19.04 3.92
C THR A 6 -23.30 -17.74 3.16
N VAL A 7 -22.66 -17.81 2.00
CA VAL A 7 -22.47 -16.66 1.11
C VAL A 7 -23.83 -16.31 0.50
N SER A 8 -24.36 -15.13 0.84
CA SER A 8 -25.64 -14.63 0.34
C SER A 8 -25.47 -13.75 -0.91
N ALA A 9 -26.54 -13.57 -1.68
CA ALA A 9 -26.55 -12.67 -2.84
C ALA A 9 -26.18 -11.22 -2.46
N GLU A 10 -26.66 -10.76 -1.30
CA GLU A 10 -26.32 -9.46 -0.73
C GLU A 10 -24.81 -9.35 -0.46
N SER A 11 -24.21 -10.35 0.19
CA SER A 11 -22.76 -10.32 0.48
C SER A 11 -21.88 -10.34 -0.78
N LEU A 12 -22.33 -11.02 -1.84
CA LEU A 12 -21.66 -11.01 -3.14
C LEU A 12 -21.81 -9.66 -3.83
N ALA A 13 -23.00 -9.06 -3.76
CA ALA A 13 -23.27 -7.75 -4.32
C ALA A 13 -22.42 -6.68 -3.62
N ASP A 14 -22.33 -6.69 -2.29
CA ASP A 14 -21.48 -5.77 -1.54
C ASP A 14 -20.01 -5.90 -1.90
N SER A 15 -19.51 -7.13 -1.98
CA SER A 15 -18.11 -7.40 -2.37
C SER A 15 -17.81 -6.91 -3.79
N PHE A 16 -18.76 -7.12 -4.71
CA PHE A 16 -18.66 -6.67 -6.09
C PHE A 16 -18.78 -5.14 -6.22
N ASN A 17 -19.66 -4.50 -5.44
CA ASN A 17 -19.81 -3.04 -5.33
C ASN A 17 -18.53 -2.37 -4.86
N ALA A 18 -17.94 -2.88 -3.78
CA ALA A 18 -16.67 -2.38 -3.25
C ALA A 18 -15.58 -2.47 -4.32
N ARG A 19 -15.45 -3.63 -4.97
CA ARG A 19 -14.43 -3.84 -6.02
C ARG A 19 -14.61 -2.89 -7.20
N ASN A 20 -15.85 -2.70 -7.65
CA ASN A 20 -16.14 -1.82 -8.78
C ASN A 20 -15.86 -0.35 -8.43
N THR A 21 -16.13 0.06 -7.19
CA THR A 21 -15.78 1.40 -6.68
C THR A 21 -14.27 1.62 -6.73
N ASP A 22 -13.48 0.73 -6.15
CA ASP A 22 -12.01 0.82 -6.15
C ASP A 22 -11.45 0.90 -7.57
N LEU A 23 -12.00 0.09 -8.49
CA LEU A 23 -11.54 0.04 -9.87
C LEU A 23 -11.92 1.31 -10.63
N LEU A 24 -13.10 1.87 -10.41
CA LEU A 24 -13.51 3.15 -11.00
C LEU A 24 -12.60 4.29 -10.55
N GLU A 25 -12.33 4.39 -9.24
CA GLU A 25 -11.44 5.42 -8.69
C GLU A 25 -10.04 5.31 -9.29
N PHE A 26 -9.50 4.09 -9.36
CA PHE A 26 -8.20 3.84 -9.98
C PHE A 26 -8.16 4.22 -11.46
N VAL A 27 -9.15 3.81 -12.26
CA VAL A 27 -9.18 4.11 -13.70
C VAL A 27 -9.27 5.62 -13.93
N GLN A 28 -10.12 6.33 -13.17
CA GLN A 28 -10.30 7.78 -13.29
C GLN A 28 -9.08 8.57 -12.80
N GLY A 29 -8.33 8.03 -11.84
CA GLY A 29 -7.12 8.66 -11.29
C GLY A 29 -5.82 8.27 -12.01
N CYS A 30 -5.87 7.34 -12.97
CA CYS A 30 -4.68 6.85 -13.64
C CYS A 30 -4.12 7.93 -14.60
N SER A 31 -2.80 8.13 -14.61
CA SER A 31 -2.16 9.03 -15.57
C SER A 31 -2.05 8.40 -16.95
N ASP A 32 -1.92 9.22 -18.01
CA ASP A 32 -1.70 8.74 -19.38
C ASP A 32 -0.46 7.84 -19.52
N ASP A 33 0.59 8.09 -18.71
CA ASP A 33 1.79 7.26 -18.66
C ASP A 33 1.49 5.91 -18.00
N GLY A 34 0.87 5.95 -16.81
CA GLY A 34 0.47 4.74 -16.08
C GLY A 34 -0.48 3.86 -16.90
N TRP A 35 -1.42 4.47 -17.62
CA TRP A 35 -2.41 3.78 -18.46
C TRP A 35 -1.76 2.90 -19.54
N ARG A 36 -0.59 3.30 -20.05
CA ARG A 36 0.14 2.62 -21.12
C ARG A 36 1.22 1.66 -20.60
N LYS A 37 1.54 1.67 -19.31
CA LYS A 37 2.50 0.72 -18.73
C LYS A 37 1.99 -0.71 -18.88
N VAL A 38 2.92 -1.63 -19.14
CA VAL A 38 2.60 -3.05 -19.33
C VAL A 38 2.67 -3.77 -17.98
N THR A 39 1.61 -4.48 -17.64
CA THR A 39 1.53 -5.25 -16.40
C THR A 39 2.42 -6.48 -16.47
N ALA A 40 3.09 -6.79 -15.35
CA ALA A 40 4.03 -7.90 -15.29
C ALA A 40 3.34 -9.28 -15.34
N ALA A 41 2.12 -9.40 -14.82
CA ALA A 41 1.40 -10.68 -14.75
C ALA A 41 0.70 -11.02 -16.06
N GLU A 42 0.04 -10.05 -16.69
CA GLU A 42 -0.76 -10.26 -17.90
C GLU A 42 0.03 -9.98 -19.19
N GLY A 43 1.07 -9.14 -19.13
CA GLY A 43 1.79 -8.69 -20.32
C GLY A 43 0.99 -7.73 -21.19
N TRP A 44 -0.04 -7.09 -20.64
CA TRP A 44 -0.89 -6.12 -21.35
C TRP A 44 -0.78 -4.72 -20.73
N PRO A 45 -1.09 -3.65 -21.49
CA PRO A 45 -1.20 -2.32 -20.91
C PRO A 45 -2.23 -2.27 -19.77
N VAL A 46 -2.01 -1.42 -18.76
CA VAL A 46 -2.94 -1.20 -17.63
C VAL A 46 -4.36 -0.94 -18.13
N GLY A 47 -4.53 -0.09 -19.16
CA GLY A 47 -5.85 0.16 -19.74
C GLY A 47 -6.54 -1.08 -20.30
N VAL A 48 -5.77 -1.96 -20.95
CA VAL A 48 -6.28 -3.22 -21.52
C VAL A 48 -6.69 -4.19 -20.42
N THR A 49 -5.90 -4.28 -19.35
CA THR A 49 -6.21 -5.10 -18.18
C THR A 49 -7.46 -4.58 -17.46
N ALA A 50 -7.62 -3.26 -17.30
CA ALA A 50 -8.82 -2.66 -16.71
C ALA A 50 -10.07 -2.96 -17.54
N ARG A 51 -9.95 -2.81 -18.87
CA ARG A 51 -11.03 -3.14 -19.81
C ARG A 51 -11.41 -4.62 -19.75
N HIS A 52 -10.44 -5.52 -19.63
CA HIS A 52 -10.68 -6.95 -19.46
C HIS A 52 -11.58 -7.21 -18.24
N ILE A 53 -11.26 -6.64 -17.08
CA ILE A 53 -12.11 -6.75 -15.88
C ILE A 53 -13.51 -6.20 -16.16
N ALA A 54 -13.60 -5.04 -16.83
CA ALA A 54 -14.88 -4.40 -17.13
C ALA A 54 -15.82 -5.25 -17.99
N VAL A 55 -15.30 -6.19 -18.79
CA VAL A 55 -16.10 -7.04 -19.70
C VAL A 55 -16.18 -8.52 -19.30
N ALA A 56 -15.33 -8.99 -18.39
CA ALA A 56 -15.23 -10.41 -18.00
C ALA A 56 -16.53 -10.99 -17.38
N HIS A 57 -17.49 -10.14 -17.01
CA HIS A 57 -18.77 -10.53 -16.43
C HIS A 57 -19.76 -11.19 -17.41
N TYR A 58 -19.67 -10.91 -18.72
CA TYR A 58 -20.61 -11.47 -19.71
C TYR A 58 -20.68 -13.01 -19.68
N PRO A 59 -19.56 -13.76 -19.82
CA PRO A 59 -19.62 -15.22 -19.75
C PRO A 59 -20.00 -15.76 -18.36
N VAL A 60 -19.67 -15.04 -17.28
CA VAL A 60 -19.95 -15.50 -15.91
C VAL A 60 -21.45 -15.45 -15.59
N ILE A 61 -22.14 -14.36 -15.96
CA ILE A 61 -23.60 -14.28 -15.76
C ILE A 61 -24.30 -15.41 -16.51
N GLU A 62 -23.91 -15.67 -17.76
CA GLU A 62 -24.48 -16.76 -18.56
C GLU A 62 -24.26 -18.12 -17.90
N TRP A 63 -23.06 -18.40 -17.40
CA TRP A 63 -22.77 -19.68 -16.73
C TRP A 63 -23.51 -19.82 -15.40
N VAL A 64 -23.65 -18.75 -14.64
CA VAL A 64 -24.47 -18.76 -13.41
C VAL A 64 -25.94 -19.01 -13.78
N GLN A 65 -26.47 -18.41 -14.84
CA GLN A 65 -27.83 -18.68 -15.33
C GLN A 65 -28.01 -20.15 -15.73
N MET A 66 -27.03 -20.75 -16.40
CA MET A 66 -27.05 -22.17 -16.76
C MET A 66 -27.11 -23.05 -15.51
N LEU A 67 -26.30 -22.78 -14.49
CA LEU A 67 -26.33 -23.50 -13.22
C LEU A 67 -27.70 -23.40 -12.53
N VAL A 68 -28.29 -22.21 -12.51
CA VAL A 68 -29.63 -21.96 -11.94
C VAL A 68 -30.71 -22.74 -12.68
N GLN A 69 -30.62 -22.79 -14.02
CA GLN A 69 -31.55 -23.52 -14.89
C GLN A 69 -31.32 -25.04 -14.88
N GLY A 70 -30.16 -25.50 -14.39
CA GLY A 70 -29.75 -26.90 -14.40
C GLY A 70 -29.15 -27.36 -15.73
N ASP A 71 -28.73 -26.42 -16.58
CA ASP A 71 -28.08 -26.68 -17.85
C ASP A 71 -26.59 -27.01 -17.66
N PRO A 72 -25.99 -27.86 -18.52
CA PRO A 72 -24.58 -28.22 -18.43
C PRO A 72 -23.68 -27.05 -18.83
N LEU A 73 -22.70 -26.72 -17.99
CA LEU A 73 -21.69 -25.70 -18.29
C LEU A 73 -20.86 -26.04 -19.55
N PRO A 74 -20.42 -25.04 -20.32
CA PRO A 74 -19.65 -25.29 -21.53
C PRO A 74 -18.28 -25.90 -21.22
N PRO A 75 -17.70 -26.71 -22.12
CA PRO A 75 -16.44 -27.41 -21.91
C PRO A 75 -15.23 -26.50 -22.15
N VAL A 76 -15.22 -25.32 -21.54
CA VAL A 76 -14.17 -24.32 -21.70
C VAL A 76 -12.92 -24.73 -20.91
N THR A 77 -11.75 -24.59 -21.53
CA THR A 77 -10.43 -24.87 -20.93
C THR A 77 -9.68 -23.57 -20.65
N MET A 78 -8.63 -23.63 -19.83
CA MET A 78 -7.76 -22.47 -19.59
C MET A 78 -7.13 -21.97 -20.89
N ASP A 79 -6.62 -22.86 -21.74
CA ASP A 79 -6.07 -22.49 -23.06
C ASP A 79 -7.08 -21.72 -23.93
N THR A 80 -8.36 -22.08 -23.86
CA THR A 80 -9.43 -21.39 -24.59
C THR A 80 -9.65 -19.97 -24.04
N ILE A 81 -9.65 -19.83 -22.70
CA ILE A 81 -9.76 -18.52 -22.03
C ILE A 81 -8.56 -17.65 -22.36
N ASP A 82 -7.35 -18.19 -22.30
CA ASP A 82 -6.11 -17.45 -22.61
C ASP A 82 -6.12 -16.96 -24.06
N GLN A 83 -6.59 -17.79 -25.00
CA GLN A 83 -6.71 -17.40 -26.40
C GLN A 83 -7.74 -16.27 -26.61
N ILE A 84 -8.92 -16.36 -25.97
CA ILE A 84 -9.95 -15.32 -26.03
C ILE A 84 -9.42 -14.02 -25.43
N ASN A 85 -8.76 -14.11 -24.28
CA ASN A 85 -8.20 -12.97 -23.58
C ASN A 85 -7.10 -12.30 -24.39
N ALA A 86 -6.19 -13.06 -25.01
CA ALA A 86 -5.15 -12.52 -25.88
C ALA A 86 -5.73 -11.82 -27.12
N GLN A 87 -6.77 -12.38 -27.74
CA GLN A 87 -7.46 -11.75 -28.86
C GLN A 87 -8.12 -10.43 -28.44
N HIS A 88 -8.80 -10.44 -27.29
CA HIS A 88 -9.44 -9.26 -26.73
C HIS A 88 -8.41 -8.17 -26.40
N ALA A 89 -7.29 -8.55 -25.77
CA ALA A 89 -6.21 -7.64 -25.46
C ALA A 89 -5.61 -7.01 -26.73
N ALA A 90 -5.39 -7.80 -27.78
CA ALA A 90 -4.87 -7.30 -29.06
C ALA A 90 -5.86 -6.34 -29.76
N ALA A 91 -7.16 -6.59 -29.69
CA ALA A 91 -8.19 -5.77 -30.33
C ALA A 91 -8.42 -4.41 -29.66
N HIS A 92 -7.98 -4.23 -28.41
CA HIS A 92 -8.30 -3.07 -27.58
C HIS A 92 -7.08 -2.35 -26.98
N GLN A 93 -5.92 -2.46 -27.63
CA GLN A 93 -4.67 -1.80 -27.20
C GLN A 93 -4.84 -0.28 -27.02
N ASP A 94 -5.71 0.35 -27.82
CA ASP A 94 -5.94 1.80 -27.82
C ASP A 94 -7.17 2.21 -26.99
N CYS A 95 -7.67 1.36 -26.10
CA CYS A 95 -8.84 1.69 -25.28
C CYS A 95 -8.59 2.91 -24.37
N THR A 96 -9.65 3.69 -24.17
CA THR A 96 -9.60 4.93 -23.39
C THR A 96 -10.11 4.73 -21.97
N GLN A 97 -9.70 5.59 -21.04
CA GLN A 97 -10.24 5.58 -19.68
C GLN A 97 -11.75 5.78 -19.67
N ASP A 98 -12.26 6.72 -20.47
CA ASP A 98 -13.70 6.99 -20.57
C ASP A 98 -14.48 5.75 -21.04
N GLU A 99 -13.98 5.04 -22.06
CA GLU A 99 -14.58 3.79 -22.53
C GLU A 99 -14.64 2.75 -21.39
N VAL A 100 -13.55 2.59 -20.63
CA VAL A 100 -13.50 1.64 -19.52
C VAL A 100 -14.45 2.04 -18.39
N VAL A 101 -14.54 3.32 -18.05
CA VAL A 101 -15.48 3.84 -17.03
C VAL A 101 -16.92 3.59 -17.44
N GLU A 102 -17.27 3.83 -18.71
CA GLU A 102 -18.61 3.55 -19.23
C GLU A 102 -18.95 2.06 -19.13
N LEU A 103 -18.01 1.19 -19.53
CA LEU A 103 -18.16 -0.26 -19.44
C LEU A 103 -18.34 -0.71 -17.98
N LEU A 104 -17.49 -0.25 -17.06
CA LEU A 104 -17.57 -0.58 -15.64
C LEU A 104 -18.95 -0.22 -15.09
N ARG A 105 -19.43 1.01 -15.31
CA ARG A 105 -20.75 1.44 -14.82
C ARG A 105 -21.90 0.64 -15.42
N ALA A 106 -21.91 0.47 -16.74
CA ALA A 106 -23.00 -0.22 -17.44
C ALA A 106 -23.08 -1.70 -17.04
N ASN A 107 -21.93 -2.34 -16.90
CA ASN A 107 -21.85 -3.77 -16.63
C ASN A 107 -22.03 -4.09 -15.14
N HIS A 108 -21.52 -3.21 -14.27
CA HIS A 108 -21.77 -3.27 -12.85
C HIS A 108 -23.27 -3.29 -12.54
N ALA A 109 -24.03 -2.37 -13.13
CA ALA A 109 -25.48 -2.28 -12.92
C ALA A 109 -26.21 -3.58 -13.34
N LYS A 110 -25.77 -4.22 -14.43
CA LYS A 110 -26.35 -5.50 -14.90
C LYS A 110 -26.06 -6.64 -13.91
N VAL A 111 -24.82 -6.75 -13.43
CA VAL A 111 -24.41 -7.79 -12.48
C VAL A 111 -25.18 -7.66 -11.16
N VAL A 112 -25.25 -6.45 -10.60
CA VAL A 112 -25.98 -6.19 -9.34
C VAL A 112 -27.47 -6.47 -9.50
N ALA A 113 -28.07 -6.04 -10.62
CA ALA A 113 -29.48 -6.34 -10.91
C ALA A 113 -29.74 -7.84 -11.01
N TYR A 114 -28.82 -8.61 -11.59
CA TYR A 114 -28.95 -10.06 -11.68
C TYR A 114 -28.79 -10.74 -10.32
N LEU A 115 -27.77 -10.39 -9.53
CA LEU A 115 -27.58 -10.93 -8.17
C LEU A 115 -28.82 -10.70 -7.29
N ALA A 116 -29.48 -9.55 -7.41
CA ALA A 116 -30.69 -9.24 -6.67
C ALA A 116 -31.89 -10.16 -7.01
N THR A 117 -31.82 -10.95 -8.08
CA THR A 117 -32.84 -11.94 -8.44
C THR A 117 -32.59 -13.33 -7.87
N LEU A 118 -31.40 -13.59 -7.32
CA LEU A 118 -30.99 -14.92 -6.86
C LEU A 118 -31.27 -15.11 -5.37
N ASP A 119 -31.68 -16.32 -5.00
CA ASP A 119 -31.76 -16.76 -3.61
C ASP A 119 -30.64 -17.75 -3.22
N ASP A 120 -30.63 -18.18 -1.96
CA ASP A 120 -29.60 -19.11 -1.45
C ASP A 120 -29.62 -20.47 -2.16
N ALA A 121 -30.79 -20.92 -2.66
CA ALA A 121 -30.91 -22.18 -3.38
C ALA A 121 -30.30 -22.06 -4.78
N ASP A 122 -30.54 -20.94 -5.46
CA ASP A 122 -29.91 -20.60 -6.75
C ASP A 122 -28.39 -20.52 -6.63
N LEU A 123 -27.89 -19.81 -5.61
CA LEU A 123 -26.46 -19.69 -5.32
C LEU A 123 -25.80 -21.04 -4.97
N GLY A 124 -26.58 -21.97 -4.42
CA GLY A 124 -26.18 -23.33 -4.09
C GLY A 124 -26.18 -24.30 -5.27
N ARG A 125 -26.72 -23.94 -6.44
CA ARG A 125 -26.73 -24.81 -7.64
C ARG A 125 -25.31 -25.06 -8.13
N GLN A 126 -25.02 -26.31 -8.48
CA GLN A 126 -23.69 -26.76 -8.88
C GLN A 126 -23.70 -27.42 -10.25
N GLY A 127 -22.55 -27.38 -10.91
CA GLY A 127 -22.28 -28.11 -12.14
C GLY A 127 -20.78 -28.24 -12.37
N TYR A 128 -20.41 -29.24 -13.17
CA TYR A 128 -19.02 -29.50 -13.49
C TYR A 128 -18.49 -28.44 -14.47
N LEU A 129 -17.45 -27.72 -14.06
CA LEU A 129 -16.77 -26.75 -14.92
C LEU A 129 -15.40 -27.28 -15.31
N LYS A 130 -15.22 -27.60 -16.59
CA LYS A 130 -13.95 -28.14 -17.11
C LYS A 130 -12.76 -27.21 -16.88
N LEU A 131 -12.97 -25.90 -16.81
CA LEU A 131 -11.94 -24.90 -16.52
C LEU A 131 -11.24 -25.13 -15.17
N PHE A 132 -11.98 -25.56 -14.15
CA PHE A 132 -11.44 -25.85 -12.81
C PHE A 132 -11.32 -27.35 -12.52
N GLU A 133 -11.72 -28.20 -13.47
CA GLU A 133 -11.78 -29.65 -13.36
C GLU A 133 -12.54 -30.16 -12.12
N THR A 134 -13.54 -29.39 -11.65
CA THR A 134 -14.33 -29.69 -10.46
C THR A 134 -15.78 -29.22 -10.64
N ASP A 135 -16.68 -29.76 -9.82
CA ASP A 135 -17.98 -29.15 -9.58
C ASP A 135 -17.79 -27.81 -8.87
N ILE A 136 -18.56 -26.82 -9.29
CA ILE A 136 -18.56 -25.47 -8.74
C ILE A 136 -19.98 -24.98 -8.55
N SER A 137 -20.25 -24.30 -7.43
CA SER A 137 -21.54 -23.65 -7.22
C SER A 137 -21.65 -22.30 -7.93
N ALA A 138 -22.87 -21.81 -8.14
CA ALA A 138 -23.13 -20.47 -8.67
C ALA A 138 -22.42 -19.38 -7.85
N ALA A 139 -22.49 -19.43 -6.51
CA ALA A 139 -21.76 -18.51 -5.64
C ALA A 139 -20.24 -18.62 -5.79
N GLN A 140 -19.70 -19.84 -5.84
CA GLN A 140 -18.25 -20.06 -5.99
C GLN A 140 -17.75 -19.56 -7.35
N LEU A 141 -18.50 -19.80 -8.42
CA LEU A 141 -18.16 -19.33 -9.76
C LEU A 141 -18.15 -17.80 -9.81
N PHE A 142 -19.17 -17.17 -9.22
CA PHE A 142 -19.24 -15.72 -9.12
C PHE A 142 -18.03 -15.16 -8.36
N SER A 143 -17.75 -15.66 -7.16
CA SER A 143 -16.63 -15.18 -6.35
C SER A 143 -15.29 -15.40 -7.05
N ALA A 144 -15.03 -16.60 -7.55
CA ALA A 144 -13.74 -16.95 -8.14
C ALA A 144 -13.37 -16.05 -9.32
N VAL A 145 -14.34 -15.70 -10.16
CA VAL A 145 -14.07 -14.92 -11.39
C VAL A 145 -14.27 -13.43 -11.16
N LEU A 146 -15.44 -13.01 -10.66
CA LEU A 146 -15.81 -11.60 -10.61
C LEU A 146 -15.24 -10.84 -9.41
N ILE A 147 -14.85 -11.56 -8.36
CA ILE A 147 -14.28 -10.95 -7.16
C ILE A 147 -12.79 -11.27 -7.10
N ASP A 148 -12.42 -12.55 -7.03
CA ASP A 148 -11.05 -12.97 -6.75
C ASP A 148 -10.11 -12.78 -7.95
N SER A 149 -10.54 -13.14 -9.16
CA SER A 149 -9.73 -12.91 -10.37
C SER A 149 -9.59 -11.42 -10.67
N ALA A 150 -10.69 -10.67 -10.59
CA ALA A 150 -10.67 -9.22 -10.71
C ALA A 150 -9.72 -8.57 -9.69
N ALA A 151 -9.67 -9.09 -8.46
CA ALA A 151 -8.75 -8.60 -7.43
C ALA A 151 -7.27 -8.78 -7.79
N LYS A 152 -6.92 -9.93 -8.36
CA LYS A 152 -5.54 -10.23 -8.79
C LYS A 152 -5.10 -9.28 -9.91
N HIS A 153 -5.94 -9.10 -10.93
CA HIS A 153 -5.67 -8.16 -12.02
C HIS A 153 -5.56 -6.73 -11.49
N PHE A 154 -6.45 -6.33 -10.59
CA PHE A 154 -6.40 -5.02 -9.96
C PHE A 154 -5.09 -4.79 -9.18
N SER A 155 -4.63 -5.79 -8.42
CA SER A 155 -3.32 -5.72 -7.75
C SER A 155 -2.19 -5.52 -8.76
N SER A 156 -2.17 -6.30 -9.85
CA SER A 156 -1.13 -6.19 -10.87
C SER A 156 -1.13 -4.81 -11.54
N MET A 157 -2.30 -4.24 -11.84
CA MET A 157 -2.40 -2.88 -12.39
C MET A 157 -1.89 -1.83 -11.40
N LYS A 158 -2.30 -1.91 -10.12
CA LYS A 158 -1.81 -1.00 -9.08
C LYS A 158 -0.30 -1.08 -8.96
N GLU A 159 0.25 -2.27 -8.81
CA GLU A 159 1.70 -2.51 -8.75
C GLU A 159 2.41 -1.94 -9.98
N THR A 160 1.84 -2.11 -11.17
CA THR A 160 2.43 -1.62 -12.44
C THR A 160 2.46 -0.10 -12.52
N VAL A 161 1.37 0.56 -12.14
CA VAL A 161 1.31 2.03 -12.10
C VAL A 161 2.23 2.57 -11.00
N GLN A 162 2.32 1.86 -9.89
CA GLN A 162 3.20 2.13 -8.74
C GLN A 162 4.68 1.74 -8.97
N GLN A 163 5.00 0.93 -9.99
CA GLN A 163 6.39 0.73 -10.41
C GLN A 163 6.89 2.02 -11.09
N GLY A 164 7.56 2.85 -10.29
CA GLY A 164 7.97 4.22 -10.59
C GLY A 164 7.44 5.26 -9.60
N VAL A 165 6.47 4.89 -8.75
CA VAL A 165 5.94 5.65 -7.62
C VAL A 165 5.67 4.64 -6.49
N PHE A 166 6.66 4.40 -5.63
CA PHE A 166 6.47 3.59 -4.42
C PHE A 166 5.38 4.24 -3.55
N GLU A 167 4.20 3.62 -3.36
CA GLU A 167 3.22 4.18 -2.43
C GLU A 167 2.16 3.17 -1.92
N GLY A 168 1.98 3.15 -0.58
CA GLY A 168 0.74 2.72 0.08
C GLY A 168 -0.31 3.85 0.16
N ASP A 169 -1.38 3.67 0.92
CA ASP A 169 -2.62 4.49 0.97
C ASP A 169 -2.51 6.04 0.98
N THR A 170 -2.79 6.66 -0.16
CA THR A 170 -2.44 8.05 -0.49
C THR A 170 -3.15 9.19 0.27
N ALA A 171 -4.15 8.92 1.12
CA ALA A 171 -4.73 9.98 1.96
C ALA A 171 -3.98 10.20 3.28
N MET A 172 -3.52 9.12 3.92
CA MET A 172 -2.77 9.16 5.20
C MET A 172 -1.26 9.39 4.97
N LEU A 173 -0.71 8.96 3.83
CA LEU A 173 0.73 8.97 3.62
C LEU A 173 1.37 10.36 3.44
N PRO A 174 0.82 11.29 2.64
CA PRO A 174 1.39 12.63 2.53
C PRO A 174 1.36 13.37 3.87
N GLU A 175 0.29 13.20 4.65
CA GLU A 175 0.14 13.77 5.98
C GLU A 175 1.16 13.18 6.97
N ASN A 176 1.32 11.85 7.00
CA ASN A 176 2.31 11.21 7.87
C ASN A 176 3.75 11.62 7.51
N LYS A 177 4.09 11.68 6.22
CA LYS A 177 5.38 12.21 5.75
C LYS A 177 5.57 13.67 6.19
N ALA A 178 4.53 14.51 6.07
CA ALA A 178 4.56 15.90 6.52
C ALA A 178 4.73 16.04 8.03
N ILE A 179 4.09 15.18 8.84
CA ILE A 179 4.31 15.11 10.28
C ILE A 179 5.78 14.81 10.58
N LEU A 180 6.41 13.85 9.89
CA LEU A 180 7.83 13.56 10.10
C LEU A 180 8.76 14.67 9.58
N ARG A 181 8.36 15.41 8.54
CA ARG A 181 9.09 16.63 8.14
C ARG A 181 9.07 17.67 9.25
N ARG A 182 7.90 17.93 9.86
CA ARG A 182 7.80 18.82 11.03
C ARG A 182 8.62 18.28 12.21
N PHE A 183 8.60 16.97 12.43
CA PHE A 183 9.38 16.33 13.49
C PHE A 183 10.87 16.64 13.37
N PHE A 184 11.49 16.40 12.21
CA PHE A 184 12.92 16.70 12.03
C PHE A 184 13.20 18.21 11.91
N GLU A 185 12.40 18.94 11.16
CA GLU A 185 12.68 20.36 10.88
C GLU A 185 12.38 21.26 12.09
N GLU A 186 11.21 21.12 12.71
CA GLU A 186 10.83 22.01 13.81
C GLU A 186 11.43 21.57 15.14
N ILE A 187 11.37 20.26 15.48
CA ILE A 187 11.84 19.78 16.78
C ILE A 187 13.37 19.64 16.78
N PHE A 188 13.96 18.93 15.81
CA PHE A 188 15.40 18.68 15.81
C PHE A 188 16.20 19.85 15.24
N ASN A 189 15.90 20.36 14.05
CA ASN A 189 16.73 21.43 13.45
C ASN A 189 16.51 22.79 14.13
N GLN A 190 15.25 23.18 14.33
CA GLN A 190 14.89 24.49 14.89
C GLN A 190 14.77 24.51 16.42
N GLN A 191 14.91 23.36 17.09
CA GLN A 191 14.80 23.22 18.55
C GLN A 191 13.47 23.75 19.13
N LYS A 192 12.38 23.71 18.36
CA LYS A 192 11.04 24.10 18.82
C LYS A 192 10.40 22.95 19.61
N ILE A 193 10.95 22.68 20.79
CA ILE A 193 10.59 21.53 21.63
C ILE A 193 9.08 21.45 21.94
N SER A 194 8.38 22.58 22.02
CA SER A 194 6.93 22.63 22.24
C SER A 194 6.12 21.97 21.13
N VAL A 195 6.65 21.88 19.90
CA VAL A 195 5.96 21.21 18.77
C VAL A 195 5.79 19.71 19.06
N ALA A 196 6.65 19.12 19.90
CA ALA A 196 6.46 17.74 20.33
C ALA A 196 5.10 17.53 21.02
N ASP A 197 4.56 18.53 21.72
CA ASP A 197 3.26 18.43 22.39
C ASP A 197 2.09 18.27 21.41
N GLU A 198 2.27 18.76 20.18
CA GLU A 198 1.29 18.69 19.10
C GLU A 198 1.38 17.38 18.34
N ILE A 199 2.59 16.98 17.93
CA ILE A 199 2.80 15.92 16.92
C ILE A 199 3.41 14.63 17.47
N VAL A 200 3.68 14.53 18.77
CA VAL A 200 4.20 13.31 19.40
C VAL A 200 3.19 12.85 20.46
N ALA A 201 2.90 11.54 20.45
CA ALA A 201 2.02 10.93 21.42
C ALA A 201 2.64 10.99 22.82
N GLU A 202 1.84 11.21 23.85
CA GLU A 202 2.33 11.27 25.24
C GLU A 202 3.05 9.98 25.65
N ASN A 203 2.51 8.83 25.21
CA ASN A 203 3.05 7.49 25.44
C ASN A 203 4.04 7.02 24.35
N TYR A 204 4.72 7.96 23.68
CA TYR A 204 5.71 7.64 22.64
C TYR A 204 6.77 6.61 23.09
N VAL A 205 7.11 5.67 22.21
CA VAL A 205 8.10 4.62 22.48
C VAL A 205 9.29 4.76 21.53
N ASN A 206 10.45 5.03 22.10
CA ASN A 206 11.74 4.89 21.41
C ASN A 206 12.27 3.46 21.63
N HIS A 207 12.27 2.64 20.58
CA HIS A 207 12.76 1.24 20.66
C HIS A 207 14.29 1.14 20.78
N ASN A 208 14.99 2.27 20.64
CA ASN A 208 16.44 2.39 20.77
C ASN A 208 16.83 3.25 21.98
N ALA A 209 15.93 3.43 22.94
CA ALA A 209 16.16 4.25 24.13
C ALA A 209 17.42 3.81 24.89
N ALA A 210 18.26 4.77 25.26
CA ALA A 210 19.43 4.49 26.07
C ALA A 210 19.02 4.11 27.51
N PRO A 211 19.81 3.31 28.24
CA PRO A 211 19.55 3.04 29.65
C PRO A 211 19.42 4.34 30.45
N GLY A 212 18.27 4.53 31.10
CA GLY A 212 17.97 5.73 31.90
C GLY A 212 17.27 6.87 31.15
N GLU A 213 17.01 6.72 29.84
CA GLU A 213 16.14 7.63 29.10
C GLU A 213 14.71 7.62 29.69
N LEU A 214 14.11 8.80 29.83
CA LEU A 214 12.72 8.90 30.30
C LEU A 214 11.76 8.27 29.27
N PRO A 215 10.65 7.66 29.69
CA PRO A 215 9.66 7.15 28.76
C PRO A 215 8.83 8.28 28.12
N GLY A 216 8.14 7.96 27.02
CA GLY A 216 7.15 8.87 26.44
C GLY A 216 7.77 10.06 25.71
N ARG A 217 6.91 11.03 25.39
CA ARG A 217 7.31 12.27 24.72
C ARG A 217 8.36 13.06 25.49
N GLU A 218 8.33 13.04 26.83
CA GLU A 218 9.30 13.77 27.65
C GLU A 218 10.72 13.20 27.50
N GLY A 219 10.86 11.89 27.28
CA GLY A 219 12.12 11.27 26.88
C GLY A 219 12.68 11.81 25.57
N LEU A 220 11.82 11.94 24.55
CA LEU A 220 12.22 12.54 23.27
C LEU A 220 12.70 13.99 23.45
N LYS A 221 11.98 14.81 24.23
CA LYS A 221 12.39 16.21 24.49
C LYS A 221 13.76 16.27 25.18
N GLN A 222 14.00 15.40 26.14
CA GLN A 222 15.29 15.28 26.81
C GLN A 222 16.39 14.85 25.84
N LEU A 223 16.12 13.89 24.96
CA LEU A 223 17.07 13.42 23.94
C LEU A 223 17.48 14.55 22.99
N VAL A 224 16.52 15.37 22.52
CA VAL A 224 16.80 16.51 21.63
C VAL A 224 17.69 17.53 22.35
N ALA A 225 17.39 17.86 23.61
CA ALA A 225 18.23 18.76 24.40
C ALA A 225 19.63 18.20 24.62
N TYR A 226 19.76 16.90 24.90
CA TYR A 226 21.04 16.23 25.08
C TYR A 226 21.89 16.24 23.80
N LEU A 227 21.26 15.96 22.65
CA LEU A 227 21.90 15.97 21.34
C LEU A 227 22.51 17.35 21.01
N HIS A 228 21.73 18.43 21.21
CA HIS A 228 22.18 19.82 20.96
C HIS A 228 23.13 20.36 22.02
N ALA A 229 23.16 19.81 23.23
CA ALA A 229 24.16 20.15 24.23
C ALA A 229 25.53 19.54 23.89
N GLY A 230 25.54 18.36 23.26
CA GLY A 230 26.75 17.66 22.85
C GLY A 230 27.33 18.10 21.51
N ASN A 231 26.54 18.75 20.66
CA ASN A 231 26.96 19.09 19.31
C ASN A 231 26.40 20.44 18.84
N GLU A 232 27.22 21.23 18.15
CA GLU A 232 26.84 22.49 17.52
C GLU A 232 26.56 22.32 16.03
N GLY A 233 25.70 23.20 15.49
CA GLY A 233 25.42 23.25 14.04
C GLY A 233 24.71 22.00 13.50
N ILE A 234 23.98 21.28 14.35
CA ILE A 234 23.33 20.02 13.95
C ILE A 234 22.28 20.29 12.88
N THR A 235 22.33 19.51 11.80
CA THR A 235 21.28 19.51 10.77
C THR A 235 20.89 18.08 10.43
N PHE A 236 19.60 17.80 10.49
CA PHE A 236 18.95 16.61 9.95
C PHE A 236 18.42 16.94 8.57
N THR A 237 19.03 16.36 7.53
CA THR A 237 18.56 16.47 6.14
C THR A 237 17.75 15.24 5.79
N ILE A 238 16.49 15.42 5.39
CA ILE A 238 15.65 14.33 4.88
C ILE A 238 16.05 14.07 3.43
N GLU A 239 16.64 12.91 3.19
CA GLU A 239 17.07 12.47 1.86
C GLU A 239 15.93 11.76 1.11
N ASP A 240 15.16 10.95 1.82
CA ASP A 240 14.03 10.22 1.26
C ASP A 240 12.99 9.85 2.32
N GLN A 241 11.73 9.72 1.90
CA GLN A 241 10.62 9.25 2.74
C GLN A 241 9.71 8.29 1.98
N VAL A 242 9.59 7.08 2.51
CA VAL A 242 8.60 6.08 2.09
C VAL A 242 7.60 5.92 3.21
N ALA A 243 6.32 5.82 2.88
CA ALA A 243 5.29 5.60 3.87
C ALA A 243 4.35 4.48 3.40
N GLU A 244 3.84 3.71 4.36
CA GLU A 244 2.91 2.60 4.13
C GLU A 244 2.05 2.43 5.39
N GLY A 245 0.73 2.59 5.23
CA GLY A 245 -0.22 2.67 6.35
C GLY A 245 0.22 3.70 7.40
N GLU A 246 0.35 3.25 8.64
CA GLU A 246 0.80 4.07 9.77
C GLU A 246 2.32 4.26 9.84
N LYS A 247 3.13 3.62 8.98
CA LYS A 247 4.59 3.69 9.09
C LYS A 247 5.20 4.65 8.08
N VAL A 248 6.20 5.41 8.53
CA VAL A 248 7.05 6.26 7.69
C VAL A 248 8.51 5.88 7.90
N VAL A 249 9.16 5.43 6.84
CA VAL A 249 10.61 5.25 6.78
C VAL A 249 11.21 6.56 6.28
N THR A 250 12.16 7.12 7.02
CA THR A 250 12.87 8.35 6.64
C THR A 250 14.37 8.03 6.58
N ARG A 251 14.99 8.25 5.42
CA ARG A 251 16.44 8.24 5.25
C ARG A 251 16.96 9.65 5.45
N LEU A 252 17.99 9.79 6.28
CA LEU A 252 18.49 11.06 6.76
C LEU A 252 20.01 11.14 6.62
N THR A 253 20.51 12.35 6.45
CA THR A 253 21.91 12.69 6.72
C THR A 253 21.96 13.67 7.88
N LEU A 254 22.73 13.32 8.91
CA LEU A 254 23.01 14.19 10.05
C LEU A 254 24.40 14.77 9.92
N THR A 255 24.50 16.09 10.07
CA THR A 255 25.78 16.82 10.12
C THR A 255 25.88 17.63 11.40
N GLY A 256 27.10 17.89 11.89
CA GLY A 256 27.33 18.78 13.03
C GLY A 256 28.79 18.82 13.45
N THR A 257 29.07 19.50 14.56
CA THR A 257 30.39 19.56 15.19
C THR A 257 30.28 19.11 16.64
N HIS A 258 31.13 18.17 17.07
CA HIS A 258 31.11 17.58 18.41
C HIS A 258 31.80 18.50 19.44
N THR A 259 31.04 19.43 20.02
CA THR A 259 31.54 20.52 20.88
C THR A 259 31.24 20.35 22.37
N GLY A 260 30.41 19.36 22.74
CA GLY A 260 30.08 19.00 24.12
C GLY A 260 30.29 17.52 24.37
N GLU A 261 29.95 17.06 25.58
CA GLU A 261 29.95 15.61 25.88
C GLU A 261 28.72 14.95 25.25
N PHE A 262 28.93 13.93 24.42
CA PHE A 262 27.85 13.14 23.82
C PHE A 262 28.19 11.64 23.82
N ALA A 263 27.22 10.81 24.17
CA ALA A 263 27.37 9.36 24.33
C ALA A 263 28.56 8.95 25.25
N GLY A 264 28.87 9.78 26.26
CA GLY A 264 29.99 9.58 27.19
C GLY A 264 31.37 9.94 26.62
N ILE A 265 31.43 10.56 25.44
CA ILE A 265 32.66 11.00 24.79
C ILE A 265 32.79 12.51 24.98
N PRO A 266 33.91 13.02 25.57
CA PRO A 266 34.14 14.45 25.69
C PRO A 266 34.24 15.14 24.32
N ALA A 267 33.94 16.43 24.28
CA ALA A 267 34.06 17.27 23.10
C ALA A 267 35.42 17.11 22.40
N THR A 268 35.39 16.87 21.09
CA THR A 268 36.60 16.74 20.26
C THR A 268 36.82 17.92 19.34
N GLY A 269 35.78 18.72 19.08
CA GLY A 269 35.80 19.83 18.14
C GLY A 269 35.73 19.40 16.67
N GLU A 270 35.67 18.09 16.42
CA GLU A 270 35.62 17.54 15.07
C GLU A 270 34.22 17.61 14.47
N SER A 271 34.15 17.80 13.16
CA SER A 271 32.89 17.78 12.43
C SER A 271 32.55 16.37 11.96
N PHE A 272 31.26 16.07 11.85
CA PHE A 272 30.77 14.79 11.39
C PHE A 272 29.66 14.94 10.36
N SER A 273 29.51 13.91 9.53
CA SER A 273 28.41 13.68 8.60
C SER A 273 28.15 12.18 8.51
N PHE A 274 26.97 11.72 8.90
CA PHE A 274 26.61 10.30 8.82
C PHE A 274 25.17 10.09 8.36
N GLU A 275 24.91 8.91 7.80
CA GLU A 275 23.57 8.52 7.37
C GLU A 275 22.82 7.80 8.51
N ALA A 276 21.51 8.02 8.54
CA ALA A 276 20.57 7.35 9.42
C ALA A 276 19.32 6.92 8.68
N MET A 277 18.66 5.90 9.20
CA MET A 277 17.36 5.44 8.74
C MET A 277 16.45 5.18 9.94
N ASN A 278 15.32 5.87 9.94
CA ASN A 278 14.36 5.80 11.02
C ASN A 278 13.02 5.33 10.49
N ILE A 279 12.40 4.38 11.17
CA ILE A 279 11.01 3.99 10.95
C ILE A 279 10.19 4.60 12.07
N HIS A 280 9.13 5.34 11.74
CA HIS A 280 8.20 5.89 12.71
C HIS A 280 6.80 5.35 12.48
N ARG A 281 6.07 5.06 13.57
CA ARG A 281 4.63 4.82 13.50
C ARG A 281 3.87 6.11 13.83
N VAL A 282 2.99 6.54 12.94
CA VAL A 282 2.16 7.73 13.04
C VAL A 282 0.69 7.30 13.04
N VAL A 283 -0.05 7.75 14.05
CA VAL A 283 -1.48 7.49 14.22
C VAL A 283 -2.14 8.81 14.60
N ASP A 284 -3.28 9.13 13.98
CA ASP A 284 -4.05 10.34 14.27
C ASP A 284 -3.19 11.63 14.28
N GLY A 285 -2.26 11.73 13.32
CA GLY A 285 -1.36 12.87 13.17
C GLY A 285 -0.25 12.97 14.22
N ARG A 286 -0.02 11.92 15.02
CA ARG A 286 1.00 11.89 16.08
C ARG A 286 1.98 10.73 15.93
N VAL A 287 3.25 10.98 16.20
CA VAL A 287 4.31 9.97 16.26
C VAL A 287 4.16 9.17 17.55
N HIS A 288 3.93 7.86 17.43
CA HIS A 288 3.77 6.94 18.55
C HIS A 288 5.01 6.10 18.82
N GLU A 289 5.76 5.72 17.81
CA GLU A 289 6.89 4.82 17.97
C GLU A 289 8.02 5.17 16.99
N ALA A 290 9.26 4.87 17.37
CA ALA A 290 10.40 4.94 16.47
C ALA A 290 11.35 3.75 16.63
N TRP A 291 11.89 3.30 15.49
CA TRP A 291 13.03 2.40 15.37
C TRP A 291 14.12 3.12 14.58
N ILE A 292 15.30 3.24 15.15
CA ILE A 292 16.38 4.11 14.69
C ILE A 292 17.62 3.27 14.41
N GLN A 293 18.23 3.47 13.24
CA GLN A 293 19.53 2.92 12.87
C GLN A 293 20.38 4.05 12.29
N TRP A 294 21.64 4.15 12.71
CA TRP A 294 22.55 5.19 12.25
C TRP A 294 23.99 4.67 12.26
N ASP A 295 24.85 5.27 11.46
CA ASP A 295 26.26 4.87 11.37
C ASP A 295 27.07 5.36 12.59
N ALA A 296 26.85 4.72 13.72
CA ALA A 296 27.53 5.01 14.98
C ALA A 296 29.05 4.79 14.88
N LEU A 297 29.48 3.79 14.11
CA LEU A 297 30.91 3.52 13.91
C LEU A 297 31.57 4.62 13.09
N GLY A 298 30.97 4.99 11.95
CA GLY A 298 31.46 6.08 11.11
C GLY A 298 31.47 7.41 11.85
N TRP A 299 30.46 7.70 12.68
CA TRP A 299 30.49 8.86 13.56
C TRP A 299 31.66 8.82 14.55
N MET A 300 31.84 7.73 15.30
CA MET A 300 32.95 7.57 16.25
C MET A 300 34.32 7.72 15.58
N GLN A 301 34.45 7.27 14.32
CA GLN A 301 35.67 7.45 13.54
C GLN A 301 35.89 8.91 13.13
N GLN A 302 34.85 9.61 12.66
CA GLN A 302 34.93 11.01 12.27
C GLN A 302 35.25 11.93 13.44
N ILE A 303 34.70 11.66 14.63
CA ILE A 303 35.01 12.47 15.82
C ILE A 303 36.34 12.10 16.50
N GLY A 304 37.08 11.12 15.97
CA GLY A 304 38.39 10.69 16.48
C GLY A 304 38.35 9.78 17.71
N ALA A 305 37.18 9.25 18.08
CA ALA A 305 37.05 8.32 19.21
C ALA A 305 37.57 6.91 18.89
N ILE A 306 37.52 6.50 17.62
CA ILE A 306 38.02 5.22 17.11
C ILE A 306 38.84 5.47 15.83
N PRO A 307 39.97 4.79 15.60
CA PRO A 307 40.72 4.91 14.34
C PRO A 307 39.90 4.50 13.11
N SER A 308 40.02 5.22 11.99
CA SER A 308 39.56 4.76 10.67
C SER A 308 40.56 3.78 10.05
N GLN A 309 40.10 2.81 9.26
CA GLN A 309 41.01 2.03 8.42
C GLN A 309 41.48 2.94 7.27
N ALA A 310 42.80 3.04 7.11
CA ALA A 310 43.46 3.83 6.07
C ALA A 310 43.36 3.17 4.69
#